data_AF-A0A3D4NVP8-F1
#
_entry.id   AF-A0A3D4NVP8-F1
#
_cell.length_a   1.000
_cell.length_b   1.000
_cell.length_c   1.000
_cell.angle_alpha   90.00
_cell.angle_beta   90.00
_cell.angle_gamma   90.00
#
_symmetry.space_group_name_H-M   'P 1'
#
loop_
_entity.id
_entity.type
_entity.pdbx_description
1 polymer ?
#
loop_
_entity_poly.entity_id
_entity_poly.type
_entity_poly.pdbx_seq_one_letter_code
_entity_poly.pdbx_strand_id
1 'polypeptide(L)'
;AHEINQPLTAQRMQLATLRLLLDHGRVDDAYKALKPVDDMLTRMAALTGHLKTFARKSPSGLRERLDLAAVVDQSLQLLDTRLRDEQVSTVLHLTRPAWVRGDAIRLEQVLINLLRN
;
A
#
# COMPACT_ATOMS: atom_id res chain seq x y z
N ALA A 1 -12.73 -4.77 -12.92
CA ALA A 1 -13.54 -5.62 -12.01
C ALA A 1 -12.78 -6.86 -11.51
N HIS A 2 -11.99 -7.52 -12.36
CA HIS A 2 -11.27 -8.76 -12.00
C HIS A 2 -10.26 -8.59 -10.84
N GLU A 3 -9.55 -7.46 -10.79
CA GLU A 3 -8.54 -7.17 -9.77
C GLU A 3 -9.10 -6.92 -8.36
N ILE A 4 -10.40 -6.59 -8.23
CA ILE A 4 -11.07 -6.41 -6.92
C ILE A 4 -11.75 -7.72 -6.49
N ASN A 5 -12.26 -8.50 -7.44
CA ASN A 5 -12.95 -9.75 -7.13
C ASN A 5 -11.98 -10.85 -6.67
N GLN A 6 -10.76 -10.92 -7.23
CA GLN A 6 -9.74 -11.89 -6.81
C GLN A 6 -9.39 -11.80 -5.30
N PRO A 7 -9.05 -10.62 -4.74
CA PRO A 7 -8.75 -10.52 -3.31
C PRO A 7 -9.98 -10.76 -2.43
N LEU A 8 -11.19 -10.42 -2.89
CA LEU A 8 -12.44 -10.74 -2.19
C LEU A 8 -12.68 -12.26 -2.06
N THR A 9 -12.42 -13.01 -3.13
CA THR A 9 -12.51 -14.48 -3.09
C THR A 9 -11.47 -15.06 -2.14
N ALA A 10 -10.24 -14.55 -2.16
CA ALA A 10 -9.18 -14.95 -1.24
C ALA A 10 -9.55 -14.68 0.23
N GLN A 11 -10.16 -13.52 0.53
CA GLN A 11 -10.63 -13.21 1.88
C GLN A 11 -11.72 -14.16 2.37
N ARG A 12 -12.69 -14.49 1.50
CA ARG A 12 -13.74 -15.45 1.86
C ARG A 12 -13.17 -16.80 2.25
N MET A 13 -12.16 -17.29 1.53
CA MET A 13 -11.48 -18.53 1.90
C MET A 13 -10.71 -18.41 3.22
N GLN A 14 -9.96 -17.32 3.43
CA GLN A 14 -9.21 -17.12 4.67
C GLN A 14 -10.13 -17.04 5.89
N LEU A 15 -11.28 -16.38 5.78
CA LEU A 15 -12.29 -16.34 6.84
C LEU A 15 -12.91 -17.72 7.11
N ALA A 16 -13.14 -18.53 6.07
CA ALA A 16 -13.61 -19.90 6.23
C ALA A 16 -12.59 -20.78 6.97
N THR A 17 -11.31 -20.65 6.64
CA THR A 17 -10.21 -21.34 7.34
C THR A 17 -10.11 -20.90 8.79
N LEU A 18 -10.19 -19.60 9.06
CA LEU A 18 -10.22 -19.04 10.42
C LEU A 18 -11.36 -19.63 11.25
N ARG A 19 -12.57 -19.70 10.68
CA ARG A 19 -13.72 -20.29 11.35
C ARG A 19 -13.52 -21.77 11.67
N LEU A 20 -12.97 -22.54 10.72
CA LEU A 20 -12.70 -23.96 10.91
C LEU A 20 -11.64 -24.20 12.02
N LEU A 21 -10.60 -23.37 12.08
CA LEU A 21 -9.59 -23.43 13.14
C LEU A 21 -10.19 -23.13 14.51
N LEU A 22 -11.05 -22.11 14.62
CA LEU A 22 -11.72 -21.75 15.86
C LEU A 22 -12.71 -22.83 16.32
N ASP A 23 -13.49 -23.42 15.40
CA ASP A 23 -14.42 -24.51 15.70
C ASP A 23 -13.70 -25.76 16.24
N HIS A 24 -12.43 -25.94 15.90
CA HIS A 24 -11.57 -27.03 16.40
C HIS A 24 -10.72 -26.64 17.61
N GLY A 25 -10.93 -25.45 18.21
CA GLY A 25 -10.19 -24.97 19.36
C GLY A 25 -8.72 -24.60 19.08
N ARG A 26 -8.32 -24.49 17.81
CA ARG A 26 -6.95 -24.14 17.39
C ARG A 26 -6.73 -22.63 17.39
N VAL A 27 -6.86 -22.01 18.55
CA VAL A 27 -6.84 -20.55 18.72
C VAL A 27 -5.52 -19.91 18.28
N ASP A 28 -4.37 -20.52 18.59
CA ASP A 28 -3.06 -19.98 18.19
C ASP A 28 -2.87 -19.95 16.67
N ASP A 29 -3.36 -20.99 15.97
CA ASP A 29 -3.31 -21.06 14.52
C ASP A 29 -4.29 -20.08 13.87
N ALA A 30 -5.45 -19.85 14.50
CA ALA A 30 -6.38 -18.81 14.10
C ALA A 30 -5.73 -17.41 14.20
N TYR A 31 -5.02 -17.11 15.29
CA TYR A 31 -4.28 -15.85 15.42
C TYR A 31 -3.22 -15.66 14.34
N LYS A 32 -2.49 -16.72 13.97
CA LYS A 32 -1.54 -16.67 12.85
C LYS A 32 -2.23 -16.42 11.51
N ALA A 33 -3.42 -16.98 11.33
CA ALA A 33 -4.23 -16.82 10.11
C ALA A 33 -4.86 -15.42 9.96
N LEU A 34 -4.92 -14.60 11.02
CA LEU A 34 -5.37 -13.21 10.96
C LEU A 34 -4.41 -12.29 10.20
N LYS A 35 -3.09 -12.49 10.32
CA LYS A 35 -2.10 -11.60 9.70
C LYS A 35 -2.20 -11.56 8.15
N PRO A 36 -2.35 -12.70 7.45
CA PRO A 36 -2.61 -12.69 6.01
C PRO A 36 -3.89 -11.95 5.59
N VAL A 37 -4.93 -11.94 6.43
CA VAL A 37 -6.19 -11.21 6.17
C VAL A 37 -5.95 -9.71 6.24
N ASP A 38 -5.25 -9.26 7.28
CA ASP A 38 -4.93 -7.85 7.51
C ASP A 38 -4.02 -7.27 6.41
N ASP A 39 -3.00 -8.03 6.00
CA ASP A 39 -2.12 -7.65 4.89
C ASP A 39 -2.89 -7.50 3.56
N MET A 40 -3.91 -8.35 3.33
CA MET A 40 -4.75 -8.26 2.14
C MET A 40 -5.73 -7.06 2.22
N LEU A 41 -6.31 -6.78 3.39
CA LEU A 41 -7.13 -5.58 3.60
C LEU A 41 -6.34 -4.31 3.33
N THR A 42 -5.12 -4.22 3.85
CA THR A 42 -4.21 -3.09 3.64
C THR A 42 -3.93 -2.88 2.14
N ARG A 43 -3.67 -3.97 1.39
CA ARG A 43 -3.51 -3.90 -0.07
C ARG A 43 -4.78 -3.43 -0.80
N MET A 44 -5.96 -3.91 -0.40
CA MET A 44 -7.22 -3.48 -1.00
C MET A 44 -7.54 -2.01 -0.70
N ALA A 45 -7.23 -1.52 0.50
CA ALA A 45 -7.40 -0.12 0.87
C ALA A 45 -6.51 0.80 0.02
N ALA A 46 -5.25 0.40 -0.23
CA ALA A 46 -4.36 1.13 -1.14
C ALA A 46 -4.90 1.14 -2.58
N LEU A 47 -5.33 -0.01 -3.11
CA LEU A 47 -5.86 -0.11 -4.47
C LEU A 47 -7.13 0.73 -4.67
N THR A 48 -8.06 0.68 -3.72
CA THR A 48 -9.30 1.48 -3.76
C THR A 48 -9.02 2.97 -3.58
N GLY A 49 -8.04 3.35 -2.75
CA GLY A 49 -7.54 4.72 -2.64
C GLY A 49 -6.99 5.25 -3.97
N HIS A 50 -6.23 4.43 -4.70
CA HIS A 50 -5.70 4.78 -6.02
C HIS A 50 -6.83 4.95 -7.05
N LEU A 51 -7.83 4.06 -7.08
CA LEU A 51 -8.97 4.16 -8.00
C LEU A 51 -9.81 5.42 -7.74
N LYS A 52 -10.05 5.77 -6.47
CA LYS A 52 -10.76 7.00 -6.08
C LYS A 52 -9.99 8.24 -6.51
N THR A 53 -8.67 8.21 -6.39
CA THR A 53 -7.80 9.31 -6.80
C THR A 53 -7.72 9.45 -8.33
N PHE A 54 -7.67 8.34 -9.05
CA PHE A 54 -7.72 8.27 -10.51
C PHE A 54 -9.03 8.85 -11.07
N ALA A 55 -10.17 8.45 -10.50
CA ALA A 55 -11.49 8.92 -10.92
C ALA A 55 -11.71 10.42 -10.64
N ARG A 56 -11.01 10.99 -9.64
CA ARG A 56 -11.16 12.40 -9.26
C ARG A 56 -10.26 13.36 -10.06
N LYS A 57 -9.32 12.87 -10.87
CA LYS A 57 -8.32 13.69 -11.59
C LYS A 57 -8.18 13.35 -13.08
N SER A 58 -9.27 13.33 -13.83
CA SER A 58 -9.18 13.67 -15.26
C SER A 58 -10.13 14.83 -15.55
N PRO A 59 -9.54 15.98 -15.93
CA PRO A 59 -9.03 16.12 -17.29
C PRO A 59 -7.52 16.42 -17.36
N SER A 60 -6.83 15.68 -18.23
CA SER A 60 -5.55 16.02 -18.88
C SER A 60 -4.36 16.43 -18.00
N GLY A 61 -3.46 15.48 -17.72
CA GLY A 61 -2.01 15.63 -17.96
C GLY A 61 -1.23 16.86 -17.44
N LEU A 62 -1.77 17.65 -16.51
CA LEU A 62 -1.09 18.82 -15.97
C LEU A 62 0.04 18.35 -15.06
N ARG A 63 1.25 18.27 -15.63
CA ARG A 63 2.51 18.20 -14.89
C ARG A 63 2.67 19.51 -14.12
N GLU A 64 2.12 19.54 -12.92
CA GLU A 64 2.22 20.67 -11.99
C GLU A 64 3.61 20.69 -11.35
N ARG A 65 4.05 21.89 -10.96
CA ARG A 65 5.30 22.05 -10.21
C ARG A 65 5.05 21.54 -8.78
N LEU A 66 5.84 20.56 -8.36
CA LEU A 66 5.75 19.92 -7.05
C LEU A 66 7.13 19.76 -6.43
N ASP A 67 7.19 19.68 -5.10
CA ASP A 67 8.42 19.35 -4.38
C ASP A 67 8.54 17.83 -4.26
N LEU A 68 9.50 17.25 -4.99
CA LEU A 68 9.75 15.82 -4.99
C LEU A 68 10.20 15.32 -3.61
N ALA A 69 10.89 16.16 -2.82
CA ALA A 69 11.32 15.77 -1.48
C ALA A 69 10.11 15.47 -0.59
N ALA A 70 9.03 16.25 -0.71
CA ALA A 70 7.79 16.01 0.02
C ALA A 70 7.10 14.69 -0.40
N VAL A 71 7.14 14.35 -1.70
CA VAL A 71 6.59 13.08 -2.20
C VAL A 71 7.39 11.87 -1.71
N VAL A 72 8.73 12.00 -1.64
CA VAL A 72 9.60 10.96 -1.06
C VAL A 72 9.29 10.77 0.42
N ASP A 73 9.13 11.86 1.18
CA ASP A 73 8.80 11.79 2.61
C ASP A 73 7.46 11.08 2.84
N GLN A 74 6.43 11.40 2.06
CA GLN A 74 5.12 10.72 2.13
C GLN A 74 5.23 9.23 1.81
N SER A 75 6.00 8.88 0.76
CA SER A 75 6.23 7.48 0.38
C SER A 75 6.93 6.70 1.50
N LEU A 76 7.92 7.29 2.16
CA LEU A 76 8.64 6.67 3.27
C LEU A 76 7.77 6.55 4.52
N GLN A 77 6.94 7.54 4.84
CA GLN A 77 6.00 7.46 5.96
C GLN A 77 5.03 6.28 5.82
N LEU A 78 4.55 6.01 4.60
CA LEU A 78 3.67 4.88 4.31
C LEU A 78 4.38 3.52 4.47
N LEU A 79 5.71 3.48 4.33
CA LEU A 79 6.52 2.28 4.43
C LEU A 79 7.26 2.15 5.76
N ASP A 80 7.15 3.13 6.66
CA ASP A 80 7.95 3.28 7.88
C ASP A 80 7.87 2.05 8.79
N THR A 81 6.66 1.52 9.04
CA THR A 81 6.48 0.27 9.81
C THR A 81 7.20 -0.91 9.17
N ARG A 82 7.07 -1.08 7.85
CA ARG A 82 7.67 -2.19 7.12
C ARG A 82 9.19 -2.10 7.11
N LEU A 83 9.73 -0.91 6.84
CA LEU A 83 11.18 -0.66 6.84
C LEU A 83 11.80 -0.97 8.20
N ARG A 84 11.10 -0.62 9.29
CA ARG A 84 11.51 -1.00 10.66
C ARG A 84 11.47 -2.51 10.90
N ASP A 85 10.38 -3.17 10.50
CA ASP A 85 10.22 -4.63 10.65
C ASP A 85 11.31 -5.40 9.88
N GLU A 86 11.69 -4.91 8.70
CA GLU A 86 12.75 -5.49 7.86
C GLU A 86 14.16 -4.98 8.22
N GLN A 87 14.29 -4.15 9.25
CA GLN A 87 15.55 -3.55 9.70
C GLN A 87 16.33 -2.82 8.60
N VAL A 88 15.62 -2.21 7.66
CA VAL A 88 16.18 -1.45 6.54
C VAL A 88 16.45 -0.02 6.97
N SER A 89 17.68 0.45 6.77
CA SER A 89 18.05 1.85 6.96
C SER A 89 17.93 2.63 5.66
N THR A 90 17.29 3.80 5.71
CA THR A 90 17.10 4.68 4.55
C THR A 90 18.03 5.89 4.65
N VAL A 91 18.83 6.11 3.62
CA VAL A 91 19.66 7.32 3.48
C VAL A 91 19.14 8.15 2.32
N LEU A 92 18.81 9.41 2.58
CA LEU A 92 18.22 10.31 1.60
C LEU A 92 19.25 11.38 1.17
N HIS A 93 19.57 11.42 -0.12
CA HIS A 93 20.37 12.47 -0.72
C HIS A 93 19.51 13.28 -1.69
N LEU A 94 18.80 14.29 -1.17
CA LEU A 94 17.84 15.10 -1.92
C LEU A 94 18.03 16.58 -1.60
N THR A 95 17.98 17.42 -2.64
CA THR A 95 17.82 18.86 -2.48
C THR A 95 16.43 19.18 -1.92
N ARG A 96 16.31 20.19 -1.05
CA ARG A 96 15.03 20.61 -0.48
C ARG A 96 14.85 22.12 -0.60
N PRO A 97 13.81 22.61 -1.30
CA PRO A 97 12.83 21.86 -2.09
C PRO A 97 13.41 21.33 -3.42
N ALA A 98 13.02 20.12 -3.82
CA ALA A 98 13.37 19.50 -5.10
C ALA A 98 12.23 19.72 -6.12
N TRP A 99 12.22 20.88 -6.76
CA TRP A 99 11.15 21.21 -7.71
C TRP A 99 11.20 20.36 -8.98
N VAL A 100 10.10 19.65 -9.26
CA VAL A 100 9.90 18.89 -10.50
C VAL A 100 8.52 19.17 -11.10
N ARG A 101 8.33 18.82 -12.37
CA ARG A 101 7.01 18.86 -13.01
C ARG A 101 6.46 17.45 -13.16
N GLY A 102 5.35 17.14 -12.51
CA GLY A 102 4.81 15.80 -12.51
C GLY A 102 3.43 15.70 -11.87
N ASP A 103 3.02 14.46 -11.65
CA ASP A 103 1.84 14.13 -10.85
C ASP A 103 2.36 13.51 -9.55
N ALA A 104 2.15 14.21 -8.43
CA ALA A 104 2.64 13.78 -7.12
C ALA A 104 2.17 12.37 -6.76
N ILE A 105 0.92 12.02 -7.10
CA ILE A 105 0.34 10.72 -6.78
C ILE A 105 1.00 9.60 -7.59
N ARG A 106 1.23 9.84 -8.89
CA ARG A 106 1.91 8.85 -9.74
C ARG A 106 3.35 8.64 -9.32
N LEU A 107 4.04 9.72 -8.92
CA LEU A 107 5.42 9.65 -8.41
C LEU A 107 5.47 8.90 -7.08
N GLU A 108 4.57 9.18 -6.15
CA GLU A 108 4.43 8.45 -4.88
C GLU A 108 4.22 6.95 -5.14
N GLN A 109 3.31 6.60 -6.06
CA GLN A 109 3.05 5.19 -6.38
C GLN A 109 4.29 4.48 -6.95
N VAL A 110 5.04 5.14 -7.84
CA VAL A 110 6.29 4.58 -8.38
C VAL A 110 7.31 4.41 -7.26
N LEU A 111 7.47 5.40 -6.37
CA LEU A 111 8.39 5.33 -5.25
C LEU A 111 8.03 4.20 -4.28
N ILE A 112 6.77 4.06 -3.91
CA ILE A 112 6.29 2.95 -3.05
C ILE A 112 6.58 1.61 -3.70
N ASN A 113 6.33 1.46 -5.00
CA ASN A 113 6.60 0.21 -5.71
C ASN A 113 8.09 -0.12 -5.76
N LEU A 114 8.95 0.88 -5.97
CA LEU A 114 10.40 0.69 -6.00
C LEU A 114 10.97 0.38 -4.62
N LEU A 115 10.49 1.06 -3.57
CA LEU A 115 10.94 0.87 -2.19
C LEU A 115 10.44 -0.44 -1.55
N ARG A 116 9.40 -1.06 -2.14
CA ARG A 116 8.85 -2.35 -1.68
C ARG A 116 9.54 -3.55 -2.32
N ASN A 117 10.24 -3.38 -3.44
CA ASN A 117 11.02 -4.44 -4.08
C ASN A 117 12.32 -4.68 -3.30
#